data_AF-A0A9D7LH21-F1
#
_entry.id   AF-A0A9D7LH21-F1
#
_cell.length_a   1.000
_cell.length_b   1.000
_cell.length_c   1.000
_cell.angle_alpha   90.00
_cell.angle_beta   90.00
_cell.angle_gamma   90.00
#
_symmetry.space_group_name_H-M   'P 1'
#
loop_
_entity.id
_entity.type
_entity.pdbx_description
1 polymer ?
#
loop_
_entity_poly.entity_id
_entity_poly.type
_entity_poly.pdbx_seq_one_letter_code
_entity_poly.pdbx_strand_id
1 'polypeptide(L)'
;MTANADDVRVERARAVLLSTGASDLVRQPWRHSRQPADDVTLLRYAVWRTASGRGSVSAEEIEAGLGLIESARAELDALETALVFNARAEGMTWGQVAAAMGLRSPQGAQQRYLRTTDRPAARSDLVPDIQRD
;
A
#
# COMPACT_ATOMS: atom_id res chain seq x y z
N MET A 1 -3.44 4.45 -25.37
CA MET A 1 -2.91 4.34 -24.00
C MET A 1 -3.65 3.20 -23.32
N THR A 2 -3.25 1.96 -23.61
CA THR A 2 -3.87 0.74 -23.08
C THR A 2 -3.46 0.61 -21.61
N ALA A 3 -4.43 0.55 -20.69
CA ALA A 3 -4.16 0.18 -19.30
C ALA A 3 -3.36 -1.14 -19.28
N ASN A 4 -2.30 -1.20 -18.48
CA ASN A 4 -1.48 -2.41 -18.38
C ASN A 4 -2.38 -3.57 -17.92
N ALA A 5 -2.15 -4.79 -18.43
CA ALA A 5 -2.92 -5.96 -18.01
C ALA A 5 -2.86 -6.19 -16.49
N ASP A 6 -1.80 -5.73 -15.84
CA ASP A 6 -1.67 -5.73 -14.38
C ASP A 6 -2.63 -4.74 -13.70
N ASP A 7 -2.75 -3.51 -14.22
CA ASP A 7 -3.66 -2.49 -13.68
C ASP A 7 -5.12 -2.96 -13.73
N VAL A 8 -5.51 -3.60 -14.83
CA VAL A 8 -6.87 -4.14 -15.00
C VAL A 8 -7.13 -5.27 -14.00
N ARG A 9 -6.15 -6.15 -13.75
CA ARG A 9 -6.29 -7.23 -12.76
C ARG A 9 -6.42 -6.67 -11.34
N VAL A 10 -5.59 -5.70 -10.98
CA VAL A 10 -5.62 -5.05 -9.66
C VAL A 10 -6.96 -4.35 -9.44
N GLU A 11 -7.45 -3.60 -10.44
CA GLU A 11 -8.72 -2.89 -10.31
C GLU A 11 -9.91 -3.84 -10.17
N ARG A 12 -9.91 -4.96 -10.91
CA ARG A 12 -10.92 -6.02 -10.73
C ARG A 12 -10.88 -6.60 -9.32
N ALA A 13 -9.68 -6.88 -8.80
CA ALA A 13 -9.52 -7.43 -7.45
C ALA A 13 -10.06 -6.46 -6.38
N ARG A 14 -9.82 -5.15 -6.52
CA ARG A 14 -10.43 -4.13 -5.64
C ARG A 14 -11.95 -4.16 -5.72
N ALA A 15 -12.51 -4.19 -6.93
CA ALA A 15 -13.95 -4.20 -7.13
C ALA A 15 -14.64 -5.39 -6.44
N VAL A 16 -14.05 -6.60 -6.54
CA VAL A 16 -14.56 -7.80 -5.86
C VAL A 16 -14.61 -7.57 -4.35
N LEU A 17 -13.50 -7.18 -3.71
CA LEU A 17 -13.47 -7.04 -2.25
C LEU A 17 -14.36 -5.90 -1.73
N LEU A 18 -14.43 -4.78 -2.47
CA LEU A 18 -15.32 -3.66 -2.13
C LEU A 18 -16.80 -4.07 -2.17
N SER A 19 -17.19 -4.90 -3.15
CA SER A 19 -18.56 -5.37 -3.31
C SER A 19 -19.02 -6.38 -2.24
N THR A 20 -18.09 -7.05 -1.55
CA THR A 20 -18.43 -8.08 -0.55
C THR A 20 -18.52 -7.56 0.87
N GLY A 21 -18.27 -6.26 1.08
CA GLY A 21 -18.39 -5.59 2.39
C GLY A 21 -17.18 -4.75 2.80
N ALA A 22 -16.08 -4.74 2.03
CA ALA A 22 -14.92 -3.90 2.38
C ALA A 22 -15.20 -2.38 2.26
N SER A 23 -16.25 -2.01 1.54
CA SER A 23 -16.72 -0.62 1.42
C SER A 23 -17.21 -0.03 2.76
N ASP A 24 -17.64 -0.87 3.71
CA ASP A 24 -18.17 -0.46 5.01
C ASP A 24 -17.08 -0.33 6.10
N LEU A 25 -15.81 -0.56 5.77
CA LEU A 25 -14.71 -0.47 6.72
C LEU A 25 -14.55 0.96 7.26
N VAL A 26 -14.29 1.07 8.56
CA VAL A 26 -14.06 2.35 9.24
C VAL A 26 -12.95 3.13 8.52
N ARG A 27 -13.25 4.38 8.19
CA ARG A 27 -12.32 5.30 7.51
C ARG A 27 -11.15 5.66 8.41
N GLN A 28 -9.93 5.54 7.89
CA GLN A 28 -8.74 6.07 8.57
C GLN A 28 -8.78 7.61 8.58
N PRO A 29 -8.36 8.28 9.67
CA PRO A 29 -8.47 9.74 9.80
C PRO A 29 -7.69 10.54 8.74
N TRP A 30 -6.59 9.99 8.23
CA TRP A 30 -5.74 10.59 7.20
C TRP A 30 -6.13 10.18 5.77
N ARG A 31 -7.19 9.38 5.59
CA ARG A 31 -7.67 8.95 4.27
C ARG A 31 -8.56 10.01 3.66
N HIS A 32 -8.23 10.47 2.45
CA HIS A 32 -9.10 11.39 1.72
C HIS A 32 -10.47 10.73 1.45
N SER A 33 -11.55 11.50 1.58
CA SER A 33 -12.93 11.01 1.51
C SER A 33 -13.31 10.32 0.21
N ARG A 34 -12.58 10.60 -0.88
CA ARG A 34 -12.76 10.03 -2.22
C ARG A 34 -11.83 8.85 -2.54
N GLN A 35 -10.87 8.55 -1.68
CA GLN A 35 -9.91 7.47 -1.94
C GLN A 35 -10.50 6.13 -1.49
N PRO A 36 -10.40 5.07 -2.33
CA PRO A 36 -10.76 3.71 -1.90
C PRO A 36 -9.88 3.27 -0.71
N ALA A 37 -10.27 2.19 -0.05
CA ALA A 37 -9.40 1.57 0.95
C ALA A 37 -8.06 1.18 0.31
N ASP A 38 -6.96 1.35 1.06
CA ASP A 38 -5.63 0.90 0.63
C ASP A 38 -5.59 -0.63 0.48
N ASP A 39 -4.71 -1.13 -0.38
CA ASP A 39 -4.68 -2.54 -0.74
C ASP A 39 -4.27 -3.41 0.45
N VAL A 40 -3.49 -2.88 1.40
CA VAL A 40 -3.17 -3.57 2.66
C VAL A 40 -4.41 -3.78 3.51
N THR A 41 -5.28 -2.78 3.61
CA THR A 41 -6.58 -2.89 4.30
C THR A 41 -7.49 -3.90 3.61
N LEU A 42 -7.54 -3.90 2.27
CA LEU A 42 -8.31 -4.89 1.50
C LEU A 42 -7.79 -6.33 1.69
N LEU A 43 -6.47 -6.51 1.77
CA LEU A 43 -5.86 -7.81 2.10
C LEU A 43 -6.24 -8.30 3.50
N ARG A 44 -6.17 -7.42 4.50
CA ARG A 44 -6.60 -7.76 5.88
C ARG A 44 -8.07 -8.17 5.91
N TYR A 45 -8.90 -7.45 5.17
CA TYR A 45 -10.31 -7.79 5.01
C TYR A 45 -10.49 -9.16 4.36
N ALA A 46 -9.81 -9.45 3.24
CA ALA A 46 -9.90 -10.75 2.56
C ALA A 46 -9.51 -11.91 3.49
N VAL A 47 -8.42 -11.77 4.26
CA VAL A 47 -7.99 -12.78 5.24
C VAL A 47 -9.03 -12.96 6.36
N TRP A 48 -9.52 -11.87 6.94
CA TRP A 48 -10.55 -11.94 7.98
C TRP A 48 -11.84 -12.59 7.46
N ARG A 49 -12.26 -12.20 6.26
CA ARG A 49 -13.50 -12.65 5.62
C ARG A 49 -13.47 -14.14 5.30
N THR A 50 -12.33 -14.62 4.78
CA THR A 50 -12.10 -16.04 4.45
C THR A 50 -11.95 -16.90 5.71
N ALA A 51 -11.27 -16.39 6.74
CA ALA A 51 -11.11 -17.10 8.02
C ALA A 51 -12.37 -17.13 8.89
N SER A 52 -13.26 -16.14 8.77
CA SER A 52 -14.45 -16.03 9.63
C SER A 52 -15.55 -17.05 9.30
N GLY A 53 -15.49 -17.72 8.14
CA GLY A 53 -16.51 -18.70 7.70
C GLY A 53 -17.94 -18.16 7.63
N ARG A 54 -18.12 -16.83 7.67
CA ARG A 54 -19.44 -16.19 7.67
C ARG A 54 -19.99 -16.14 6.24
N GLY A 55 -20.92 -17.01 5.89
CA GLY A 55 -21.46 -17.08 4.53
C GLY A 55 -20.52 -17.81 3.55
N SER A 56 -20.96 -17.96 2.30
CA SER A 56 -20.20 -18.65 1.26
C SER A 56 -19.06 -17.77 0.76
N VAL A 57 -17.86 -18.01 1.27
CA VAL A 57 -16.63 -17.44 0.70
C VAL A 57 -16.39 -18.08 -0.66
N SER A 58 -16.23 -17.27 -1.70
CA SER A 58 -16.01 -17.75 -3.07
C SER A 58 -14.53 -17.84 -3.42
N ALA A 59 -14.18 -18.69 -4.39
CA ALA A 59 -12.82 -18.75 -4.93
C ALA A 59 -12.38 -17.39 -5.52
N GLU A 60 -13.32 -16.62 -6.09
CA GLU A 60 -13.05 -15.29 -6.66
C GLU A 60 -12.60 -14.27 -5.59
N GLU A 61 -13.09 -14.36 -4.36
CA GLU A 61 -12.63 -13.49 -3.26
C GLU A 61 -11.20 -13.81 -2.82
N ILE A 62 -10.84 -15.10 -2.79
CA ILE A 62 -9.47 -15.54 -2.48
C ILE A 62 -8.51 -15.10 -3.59
N GLU A 63 -8.91 -15.29 -4.85
CA GLU A 63 -8.15 -14.84 -6.02
C GLU A 63 -7.99 -13.32 -6.03
N ALA A 64 -9.03 -12.56 -5.68
CA ALA A 64 -8.95 -11.11 -5.53
C ALA A 64 -7.94 -10.70 -4.45
N GLY A 65 -7.97 -11.36 -3.27
CA GLY A 65 -6.96 -11.14 -2.24
C GLY A 65 -5.54 -11.40 -2.74
N LEU A 66 -5.30 -12.54 -3.39
CA LEU A 66 -3.98 -12.87 -3.96
C LEU A 66 -3.53 -11.86 -5.02
N GLY A 67 -4.46 -11.37 -5.85
CA GLY A 67 -4.21 -10.39 -6.90
C GLY A 67 -3.74 -9.02 -6.38
N LEU A 68 -4.02 -8.68 -5.13
CA LEU A 68 -3.60 -7.39 -4.53
C LEU A 68 -2.23 -7.44 -3.85
N ILE A 69 -1.59 -8.60 -3.69
CA ILE A 69 -0.35 -8.72 -2.90
C ILE A 69 0.77 -7.82 -3.43
N GLU A 70 1.02 -7.83 -4.74
CA GLU A 70 2.10 -7.02 -5.31
C GLU A 70 1.78 -5.52 -5.30
N SER A 71 0.50 -5.15 -5.44
CA SER A 71 0.06 -3.76 -5.33
C SER A 71 0.21 -3.24 -3.89
N ALA A 72 -0.20 -4.04 -2.90
CA ALA A 72 -0.01 -3.71 -1.49
C ALA A 72 1.46 -3.60 -1.08
N ARG A 73 2.34 -4.43 -1.66
CA ARG A 73 3.80 -4.30 -1.48
C ARG A 73 4.32 -3.00 -2.08
N ALA A 74 3.86 -2.63 -3.27
CA ALA A 74 4.24 -1.36 -3.90
C ALA A 74 3.76 -0.14 -3.08
N GLU A 75 2.56 -0.19 -2.50
CA GLU A 75 2.06 0.87 -1.59
C GLU A 75 2.93 0.98 -0.33
N LEU A 76 3.31 -0.15 0.29
CA LEU A 76 4.21 -0.16 1.44
C LEU A 76 5.61 0.36 1.09
N ASP A 77 6.14 -0.03 -0.07
CA ASP A 77 7.41 0.46 -0.61
C ASP A 77 7.37 1.99 -0.81
N ALA A 78 6.27 2.52 -1.36
CA ALA A 78 6.09 3.98 -1.52
C ALA A 78 6.05 4.71 -0.17
N LEU A 79 5.35 4.17 0.83
CA LEU A 79 5.32 4.72 2.19
C LEU A 79 6.70 4.68 2.86
N GLU A 80 7.44 3.58 2.68
CA GLU A 80 8.81 3.45 3.18
C GLU A 80 9.71 4.52 2.57
N THR A 81 9.68 4.69 1.24
CA THR A 81 10.40 5.74 0.53
C THR A 81 10.06 7.13 1.06
N ALA A 82 8.76 7.44 1.21
CA ALA A 82 8.32 8.74 1.70
C ALA A 82 8.80 9.02 3.13
N LEU A 83 8.75 8.02 4.02
CA LEU A 83 9.22 8.15 5.40
C LEU A 83 10.74 8.35 5.45
N VAL A 84 11.51 7.60 4.67
CA VAL A 84 12.97 7.79 4.59
C VAL A 84 13.29 9.17 4.03
N PHE A 85 12.59 9.61 2.98
CA PHE A 85 12.75 10.96 2.43
C PHE A 85 12.50 12.04 3.49
N ASN A 86 11.39 11.96 4.23
CA ASN A 86 11.07 12.90 5.30
C ASN A 86 12.10 12.88 6.42
N ALA A 87 12.55 11.69 6.86
CA ALA A 87 13.62 11.57 7.86
C ALA A 87 14.91 12.25 7.40
N ARG A 88 15.25 12.14 6.11
CA ARG A 88 16.41 12.82 5.52
C ARG A 88 16.21 14.33 5.43
N ALA A 89 14.99 14.80 5.14
CA ALA A 89 14.64 16.22 5.14
C ALA A 89 14.77 16.85 6.54
N GLU A 90 14.43 16.09 7.59
CA GLU A 90 14.64 16.47 9.01
C GLU A 90 16.10 16.33 9.48
N GLY A 91 17.03 16.01 8.58
CA GLY A 91 18.47 15.93 8.88
C GLY A 91 18.94 14.64 9.54
N MET A 92 18.08 13.62 9.70
CA MET A 92 18.51 12.33 10.27
C MET A 92 19.57 11.68 9.38
N THR A 93 20.70 11.27 9.96
CA THR A 93 21.76 10.53 9.27
C THR A 93 21.31 9.14 8.82
N TRP A 94 21.95 8.56 7.80
CA TRP A 94 21.71 7.18 7.40
C TRP A 94 21.92 6.16 8.53
N GLY A 95 22.77 6.45 9.51
CA GLY A 95 22.94 5.61 10.69
C GLY A 95 21.72 5.64 11.63
N GLN A 96 21.12 6.82 11.84
CA GLN A 96 19.88 6.95 12.62
C GLN A 96 18.71 6.28 11.90
N VAL A 97 18.62 6.43 10.58
CA VAL A 97 17.61 5.73 9.76
C VAL A 97 17.80 4.22 9.84
N ALA A 98 19.02 3.72 9.70
CA ALA A 98 19.31 2.28 9.82
C ALA A 98 18.92 1.73 11.19
N ALA A 99 19.25 2.44 12.27
CA ALA A 99 18.87 2.05 13.63
C ALA A 99 17.34 1.99 13.81
N ALA A 100 16.61 3.00 13.32
CA ALA A 100 15.14 3.03 13.38
C ALA A 100 14.49 1.90 12.57
N MET A 101 15.10 1.48 11.45
CA MET A 101 14.64 0.38 10.62
C MET A 101 15.14 -1.02 11.07
N GLY A 102 15.94 -1.10 12.15
CA GLY A 102 16.54 -2.36 12.60
C GLY A 102 17.60 -2.93 11.66
N LEU A 103 18.23 -2.10 10.83
CA LEU A 103 19.26 -2.50 9.88
C LEU A 103 20.65 -2.49 10.53
N ARG A 104 21.52 -3.39 10.06
CA ARG A 104 22.87 -3.58 10.63
C ARG A 104 23.87 -2.48 10.25
N SER A 105 23.57 -1.65 9.25
CA SER A 105 24.49 -0.60 8.79
C SER A 105 23.80 0.56 8.07
N PRO A 106 24.40 1.76 8.08
CA PRO A 106 23.94 2.91 7.30
C PRO A 106 23.85 2.62 5.79
N GLN A 107 24.81 1.87 5.24
CA GLN A 107 24.82 1.49 3.83
C GLN A 107 23.62 0.59 3.49
N GLY A 108 23.20 -0.28 4.44
CA GLY A 108 22.01 -1.11 4.27
C GLY A 108 20.74 -0.27 4.12
N ALA A 109 20.60 0.82 4.87
CA ALA A 109 19.48 1.74 4.75
C ALA A 109 19.49 2.47 3.39
N GLN A 110 20.65 2.99 2.98
CA GLN A 110 20.78 3.70 1.70
C GLN A 110 20.48 2.78 0.51
N GLN A 111 21.03 1.56 0.50
CA GLN A 111 20.79 0.59 -0.59
C GLN A 111 19.32 0.16 -0.66
N ARG A 112 18.68 -0.06 0.49
CA ARG A 112 17.25 -0.36 0.55
C ARG A 112 16.43 0.78 -0.03
N TYR A 113 16.69 2.02 0.40
CA TYR A 113 16.03 3.21 -0.13
C TYR A 113 16.17 3.33 -1.66
N LEU A 114 17.39 3.21 -2.20
CA LEU A 114 17.64 3.28 -3.65
C LEU A 114 16.85 2.20 -4.42
N ARG A 115 16.84 0.97 -3.91
CA ARG A 115 16.08 -0.14 -4.52
C ARG A 115 14.57 0.14 -4.50
N THR A 116 14.06 0.72 -3.42
CA THR A 116 12.63 1.01 -3.25
C THR A 116 12.21 2.21 -4.12
N THR A 117 13.08 3.20 -4.31
CA THR A 117 12.82 4.36 -5.18
C THR A 117 12.87 4.04 -6.67
N ASP A 118 13.69 3.06 -7.08
CA ASP A 118 13.80 2.64 -8.49
C ASP A 118 12.58 1.83 -8.96
N ARG A 119 11.67 1.47 -8.05
CA ARG A 119 10.41 0.80 -8.39
C ARG A 119 9.33 1.86 -8.65
N PRO A 120 8.76 1.95 -9.86
CA PRO A 120 7.73 2.94 -10.14
C PRO A 120 6.55 2.71 -9.18
N ALA A 121 6.22 3.74 -8.40
CA ALA A 121 5.04 3.74 -7.55
C ALA A 121 3.81 3.57 -8.44
N ALA A 122 3.20 2.38 -8.40
CA ALA A 122 1.89 2.18 -8.99
C ALA A 122 0.93 3.11 -8.26
N ARG A 123 0.33 4.04 -9.02
CA ARG A 123 -0.67 5.04 -8.61
C ARG A 123 -0.14 6.20 -7.76
N SER A 124 0.47 7.17 -8.44
CA SER A 124 0.61 8.54 -7.95
C SER A 124 -0.75 9.27 -8.02
N ASP A 125 -1.63 9.01 -7.04
CA ASP A 125 -2.75 9.89 -6.69
C ASP A 125 -2.56 10.49 -5.27
N LEU A 126 -1.41 10.23 -4.64
CA LEU A 126 -1.03 10.70 -3.30
C LEU A 126 0.00 11.84 -3.41
N VAL A 127 -0.41 12.97 -3.98
CA VAL A 127 0.19 14.25 -3.62
C VAL A 127 -0.90 15.03 -2.90
N PRO A 128 -0.79 15.27 -1.57
CA PRO A 128 -1.72 16.16 -0.91
C PRO A 128 -1.56 17.55 -1.51
N ASP A 129 -2.66 18.12 -1.99
CA ASP A 129 -2.77 19.54 -2.26
C ASP A 129 -2.71 20.24 -0.90
N ILE A 130 -1.49 20.50 -0.42
CA ILE A 130 -1.24 21.37 0.73
C ILE A 130 -1.43 22.80 0.21
N GLN A 131 -2.66 23.15 -0.15
CA GLN A 131 -3.04 24.54 -0.30
C GLN A 131 -3.22 25.13 1.09
N ARG A 132 -2.45 26.20 1.28
CA ARG A 132 -2.44 27.12 2.40
C ARG A 132 -3.85 27.69 2.60
N ASP A 133 -4.33 27.59 3.82
CA ASP A 133 -5.20 28.59 4.44
C ASP A 133 -4.37 29.41 5.44
#